data_AF-A0A972PFU5-F1
#
_entry.id   AF-A0A972PFU5-F1
#
_cell.length_a   1.000
_cell.length_b   1.000
_cell.length_c   1.000
_cell.angle_alpha   90.00
_cell.angle_beta   90.00
_cell.angle_gamma   90.00
#
_symmetry.space_group_name_H-M   'P 1'
#
loop_
_entity.id
_entity.type
_entity.pdbx_description
1 polymer ?
#
loop_
_entity_poly.entity_id
_entity_poly.type
_entity_poly.pdbx_seq_one_letter_code
_entity_poly.pdbx_strand_id
1 'polypeptide(L)' 'MASADENKRAEEQGEAHSYPGHLHLELATAYVPPQALREMYSLPEALSKGTLFPELYRPYP' A
#
# COMPACT_ATOMS: atom_id res chain seq x y z
N MET A 1 -6.13 -15.72 35.70
CA MET A 1 -6.39 -16.52 34.48
C MET A 1 -7.29 -15.67 33.61
N ALA A 2 -6.70 -14.87 32.72
CA ALA A 2 -7.44 -13.93 31.86
C ALA A 2 -7.98 -14.70 30.64
N SER A 3 -9.30 -14.76 30.50
CA SER A 3 -10.01 -15.34 29.37
C SER A 3 -9.80 -14.50 28.12
N ALA A 4 -9.19 -15.12 27.10
CA ALA A 4 -9.51 -15.17 25.66
C ALA A 4 -10.40 -14.12 24.94
N ASP A 5 -10.61 -12.91 25.47
CA ASP A 5 -11.56 -11.93 24.89
C ASP A 5 -10.92 -10.86 23.99
N GLU A 6 -9.59 -10.87 23.83
CA GLU A 6 -8.90 -9.77 23.12
C GLU A 6 -8.74 -9.96 21.61
N ASN A 7 -9.01 -11.15 21.07
CA ASN A 7 -8.67 -11.45 19.67
C ASN A 7 -9.84 -11.37 18.68
N LYS A 8 -10.93 -10.67 19.02
CA LYS A 8 -12.15 -10.59 18.19
C LYS A 8 -12.52 -9.18 17.74
N ARG A 9 -11.54 -8.28 17.62
CA ARG A 9 -11.76 -6.87 17.19
C ARG A 9 -10.89 -6.39 16.04
N ALA A 10 -10.16 -7.29 15.36
CA ALA A 10 -9.35 -6.94 14.20
C ALA A 10 -10.00 -7.34 12.86
N GLU A 11 -11.29 -7.69 12.87
CA GLU A 11 -12.10 -7.84 11.65
C GLU A 11 -13.13 -6.72 11.60
N GLU A 12 -12.67 -5.47 11.65
CA GLU A 12 -13.44 -4.37 11.05
C GLU A 12 -13.42 -4.61 9.55
N GLN A 13 -14.39 -5.41 9.12
CA GLN A 13 -14.81 -5.56 7.75
C GLN A 13 -14.94 -4.15 7.16
N GLY A 14 -14.03 -3.79 6.25
CA GLY A 14 -14.09 -2.51 5.56
C GLY A 14 -15.49 -2.34 4.99
N GLU A 15 -16.20 -1.33 5.49
CA GLU A 15 -17.57 -1.05 5.10
C GLU A 15 -17.59 -0.92 3.58
N ALA A 16 -18.24 -1.88 2.90
CA ALA A 16 -18.40 -1.83 1.47
C ALA A 16 -19.34 -0.67 1.15
N HIS A 17 -18.78 0.51 0.95
CA HIS A 17 -19.51 1.70 0.52
C HIS A 17 -20.10 1.42 -0.87
N SER A 18 -21.33 0.91 -0.89
CA SER A 18 -22.09 0.62 -2.09
C SER A 18 -22.65 1.92 -2.66
N TYR A 19 -21.90 2.55 -3.55
CA TYR A 19 -22.38 3.67 -4.34
C TYR A 19 -23.53 3.22 -5.28
N PRO A 20 -24.66 3.94 -5.38
CA PRO A 20 -25.76 3.56 -6.27
C PRO A 20 -25.28 3.54 -7.73
N GLY A 21 -25.37 2.38 -8.40
CA GLY A 21 -24.89 2.18 -9.77
C GLY A 21 -23.57 1.40 -9.89
N HIS A 22 -22.97 0.98 -8.78
CA HIS A 22 -21.74 0.21 -8.79
C HIS A 22 -22.03 -1.30 -8.77
N LEU A 23 -21.55 -1.99 -9.80
CA LEU A 23 -21.46 -3.45 -9.82
C LEU A 23 -20.69 -3.90 -8.57
N HIS A 24 -21.13 -5.00 -7.93
CA HIS A 24 -20.38 -5.65 -6.86
C HIS A 24 -19.12 -6.30 -7.44
N LEU A 25 -18.13 -5.47 -7.73
CA LEU A 25 -16.81 -5.87 -8.18
C LEU A 25 -15.88 -5.93 -6.98
N GLU A 26 -15.00 -6.90 -7.00
CA GLU A 26 -13.90 -6.96 -6.04
C GLU A 26 -12.98 -5.74 -6.23
N LEU A 27 -12.46 -5.23 -5.12
CA LEU A 27 -11.48 -4.15 -5.16
C LEU A 27 -10.21 -4.61 -5.87
N ALA A 28 -9.63 -3.74 -6.71
CA ALA A 28 -8.34 -4.01 -7.32
C ALA A 28 -7.29 -4.20 -6.22
N THR A 29 -6.56 -5.31 -6.28
CA THR A 29 -5.43 -5.58 -5.38
C THR A 29 -4.13 -5.19 -6.06
N ALA A 30 -3.22 -4.59 -5.29
CA ALA A 30 -1.87 -4.27 -5.74
C ALA A 30 -0.86 -5.03 -4.88
N TYR A 31 0.13 -5.63 -5.51
CA TYR A 31 1.24 -6.23 -4.79
C TYR A 31 2.20 -5.13 -4.32
N VAL A 32 2.36 -5.02 -3.00
CA VAL A 32 3.36 -4.15 -2.39
C VAL A 32 4.55 -5.03 -1.95
N PRO A 33 5.70 -4.97 -2.65
CA PRO A 33 6.87 -5.72 -2.23
C PRO A 33 7.40 -5.18 -0.89
N PRO A 34 7.95 -6.04 -0.02
CA PRO A 34 8.70 -5.59 1.16
C PRO A 34 9.83 -4.66 0.72
N GLN A 35 9.81 -3.41 1.21
CA GLN A 35 10.84 -2.41 0.95
C GLN A 35 11.56 -2.09 2.25
N ALA A 36 12.87 -2.33 2.29
CA ALA A 36 13.72 -1.87 3.39
C ALA A 36 14.00 -0.38 3.21
N LEU A 37 13.91 0.42 4.28
CA LEU A 37 14.34 1.81 4.24
C LEU A 37 15.86 1.85 4.04
N ARG A 38 16.30 2.28 2.85
CA ARG A 38 17.70 2.32 2.40
C ARG A 38 18.09 3.76 2.01
N GLU A 39 19.21 3.90 1.31
CA GLU A 39 19.62 5.15 0.68
C GLU A 39 18.53 5.66 -0.27
N MET A 40 18.15 6.92 -0.08
CA MET A 40 17.14 7.61 -0.86
C MET A 40 17.81 8.74 -1.65
N TYR A 41 17.26 9.04 -2.82
CA TYR A 41 17.67 10.26 -3.51
C TYR A 41 17.31 11.49 -2.68
N SER A 42 18.11 12.55 -2.85
CA SER A 42 17.72 13.87 -2.36
C SER A 42 16.41 14.31 -3.01
N LEU A 43 15.62 15.16 -2.34
CA LEU A 43 14.34 15.62 -2.89
C LEU A 43 14.46 16.21 -4.32
N PRO A 44 15.45 17.06 -4.64
CA PRO A 44 15.61 17.57 -6.02
C PRO A 44 15.86 16.46 -7.04
N GLU A 45 16.68 15.47 -6.69
CA GLU A 45 17.00 14.35 -7.56
C GLU A 45 15.80 13.39 -7.74
N ALA A 46 15.06 13.12 -6.66
CA ALA A 46 13.86 12.30 -6.71
C ALA A 46 12.80 12.90 -7.63
N LEU A 47 12.61 14.22 -7.58
CA LEU A 47 11.71 14.94 -8.49
C LEU A 47 12.16 14.84 -9.95
N SER A 48 13.47 14.90 -10.22
CA SER A 48 14.00 14.74 -11.56
C SER A 48 13.87 13.31 -12.09
N LYS A 49 14.01 12.30 -11.23
CA LYS A 49 13.99 10.87 -11.61
C LYS A 49 12.59 10.25 -11.59
N GLY A 50 11.63 10.88 -10.92
CA GLY A 50 10.27 10.37 -10.74
C GLY A 50 10.17 9.24 -9.70
N THR A 51 11.21 9.04 -8.88
CA THR A 51 11.22 8.05 -7.80
C THR A 51 12.12 8.51 -6.67
N LEU A 52 11.71 8.26 -5.42
CA LEU A 52 12.54 8.46 -4.23
C LEU A 52 13.63 7.38 -4.09
N PHE A 53 13.33 6.20 -4.63
CA PHE A 53 14.07 4.98 -4.40
C PHE A 53 14.96 4.67 -5.61
N PRO A 54 16.29 4.61 -5.43
CA PRO A 54 17.24 4.30 -6.50
C PRO A 54 16.96 2.99 -7.24
N GLU A 55 16.52 1.95 -6.53
CA GLU A 55 16.23 0.63 -7.08
C GLU A 55 15.04 0.60 -8.07
N LEU A 56 14.18 1.62 -8.02
CA LEU A 56 13.05 1.78 -8.94
C LEU A 56 13.42 2.59 -10.19
N TYR A 57 14.58 3.24 -10.22
CA TYR A 57 14.99 4.05 -11.36
C TYR A 57 15.52 3.16 -12.49
N ARG A 58 14.70 3.00 -13.55
CA ARG A 58 15.05 2.25 -14.77
C ARG A 58 14.84 3.14 -16.00
N PRO A 59 15.86 3.91 -16.43
CA PRO A 59 15.77 4.62 -17.70
C PRO A 59 15.65 3.61 -18.85
N TYR A 60 14.86 3.94 -19.87
CA TYR A 60 14.72 3.11 -21.07
C TYR A 60 16.08 3.00 -21.79
N PRO A 61 16.43 1.84 -22.36
CA PRO A 61 17.63 1.70 -23.21
C PRO A 61 17.52 2.50 -24.51
#